data_AF-A0A7C3C9E9-F1
#
_entry.id   AF-A0A7C3C9E9-F1
#
_cell.length_a   1.000
_cell.length_b   1.000
_cell.length_c   1.000
_cell.angle_alpha   90.00
_cell.angle_beta   90.00
_cell.angle_gamma   90.00
#
_symmetry.space_group_name_H-M   'P 1'
#
loop_
_entity.id
_entity.type
_entity.pdbx_description
1 polymer ?
#
loop_
_entity_poly.entity_id
_entity_poly.type
_entity_poly.pdbx_seq_one_letter_code
_entity_poly.pdbx_strand_id
1 'polypeptide(L)' 'RRTHYKISLARPVKDKDGTYRLPHHINPTTGEYK' A
#
# COMPACT_ATOMS: atom_id res chain seq x y z
N ARG A 1 -16.37 -23.78 -10.67
CA ARG A 1 -16.64 -23.11 -9.36
C ARG A 1 -15.50 -22.13 -9.07
N ARG A 2 -15.76 -20.82 -8.92
CA ARG A 2 -14.72 -19.76 -8.82
C ARG A 2 -14.38 -19.34 -7.39
N THR A 3 -14.68 -20.17 -6.39
CA THR A 3 -14.51 -19.85 -4.96
C THR A 3 -13.05 -19.70 -4.51
N HIS A 4 -12.09 -20.15 -5.32
CA HIS A 4 -10.66 -20.09 -5.01
C HIS A 4 -9.94 -18.89 -5.64
N TYR A 5 -10.56 -18.21 -6.62
CA TYR A 5 -10.00 -17.03 -7.24
C TYR A 5 -10.39 -15.80 -6.43
N LYS A 6 -9.65 -15.57 -5.35
CA LYS A 6 -9.80 -14.37 -4.52
C LYS A 6 -8.66 -13.41 -4.82
N ILE A 7 -9.02 -12.16 -5.07
CA ILE A 7 -8.06 -11.09 -5.20
C ILE A 7 -7.77 -10.60 -3.78
N SER A 8 -6.51 -10.67 -3.38
CA SER A 8 -6.06 -10.08 -2.13
C SER A 8 -5.64 -8.65 -2.40
N LEU A 9 -6.30 -7.69 -1.74
CA LEU A 9 -5.90 -6.29 -1.83
C LEU A 9 -4.65 -6.03 -0.98
N ALA A 10 -3.78 -5.16 -1.48
CA ALA A 10 -2.62 -4.70 -0.73
C ALA A 10 -3.07 -3.82 0.46
N ARG A 11 -2.31 -3.89 1.56
CA ARG A 11 -2.57 -3.13 2.79
C ARG A 11 -1.59 -1.96 2.89
N PRO A 12 -2.00 -0.74 2.53
CA PRO A 12 -1.11 0.42 2.63
C PRO A 12 -0.92 0.83 4.10
N VAL A 13 0.26 1.38 4.39
CA VAL A 13 0.66 1.92 5.69
C VAL A 13 0.54 3.45 5.65
N LYS A 14 0.01 4.02 6.74
CA LYS A 14 -0.08 5.47 6.89
C LYS A 14 1.30 6.05 7.17
N ASP A 15 1.68 7.05 6.39
CA ASP A 15 2.93 7.78 6.54
C ASP A 15 2.79 8.95 7.54
N LYS A 16 3.92 9.51 7.98
CA LYS A 16 3.94 10.63 8.96
C LYS A 16 3.15 11.84 8.48
N ASP A 17 3.17 12.10 7.18
CA ASP A 17 2.50 13.24 6.55
C ASP A 17 1.01 12.96 6.27
N GLY A 18 0.49 11.82 6.73
CA GLY A 18 -0.91 11.43 6.59
C GLY A 18 -1.26 10.79 5.23
N THR A 19 -0.31 10.75 4.30
CA THR A 19 -0.42 10.03 3.03
C THR A 19 -0.29 8.52 3.25
N TYR A 20 -0.78 7.72 2.29
CA TYR A 20 -0.71 6.27 2.34
C TYR A 20 0.31 5.75 1.35
N ARG A 21 1.13 4.79 1.78
CA ARG A 21 2.12 4.14 0.92
C ARG A 21 2.09 2.63 1.10
N LEU A 22 2.62 1.91 0.12
CA LEU A 22 2.83 0.48 0.29
C LEU A 22 4.05 0.23 1.19
N PRO A 23 4.04 -0.84 2.00
CA PRO A 23 5.19 -1.19 2.82
C PRO A 23 6.42 -1.43 1.92
N HIS A 24 7.58 -0.92 2.33
CA HIS A 24 8.85 -0.96 1.59
C HIS A 24 8.83 -0.29 0.21
N HIS A 25 7.82 0.54 -0.08
CA HIS A 25 7.79 1.37 -1.28
C HIS A 25 7.99 2.84 -0.93
N ILE A 26 8.56 3.56 -1.87
CA ILE A 26 8.61 5.02 -1.85
C ILE A 26 7.17 5.53 -1.91
N ASN A 27 6.86 6.53 -1.09
CA ASN A 27 5.57 7.19 -1.15
C ASN A 27 5.41 7.89 -2.51
N PRO A 28 4.39 7.57 -3.32
CA PRO A 28 4.23 8.20 -4.63
C PRO A 28 3.86 9.69 -4.53
N THR A 29 3.34 10.14 -3.39
CA THR A 29 2.90 11.51 -3.19
C THR A 29 4.03 12.41 -2.69
N THR A 30 4.84 11.93 -1.75
CA THR A 30 5.90 12.73 -1.13
C THR A 30 7.30 12.40 -1.68
N GLY A 31 7.45 11.29 -2.40
CA GLY A 31 8.76 10.80 -2.84
C GLY A 31 9.65 10.33 -1.68
N GLU A 32 9.15 10.37 -0.45
CA GLU A 32 9.91 10.00 0.74
C GLU A 32 9.90 8.49 0.95
N TYR A 33 11.06 7.97 1.33
CA TYR A 33 11.24 6.63 1.84
C TYR A 33 11.59 6.76 3.33
N LYS A 34 10.65 6.44 4.21
CA LYS A 34 10.86 6.39 5.66
C LYS A 34 10.67 5.00 6.23
#